data_AF-A0A7C1BU12-F1
#
_entry.id   AF-A0A7C1BU12-F1
#
_cell.length_a   1.000
_cell.length_b   1.000
_cell.length_c   1.000
_cell.angle_alpha   90.00
_cell.angle_beta   90.00
_cell.angle_gamma   90.00
#
_symmetry.space_group_name_H-M   'P 1'
#
loop_
_entity.id
_entity.type
_entity.pdbx_description
1 polymer ?
#
loop_
_entity_poly.entity_id
_entity_poly.type
_entity_poly.pdbx_seq_one_letter_code
_entity_poly.pdbx_strand_id
1 'polypeptide(L)'
;MSPALKIRIDRDNQLNVKKEGERSYRKIPGSFSTDEQNRLIYRVRGNPSWLLTEYRLKRKIIFSGQWDLDSEHQLLLKLRKSRRFQSQYLHLKGKILKAGADYLLFEINSRIREGFLRTTVLKLKGVWKNDIFNRLIFEVKRKTNPEVLVFRNAWRLTSNHQIEYIYQQKSTKIKNSLIFKGFWKLTGQDKLIYHLEGGESVFYFKAGLESLSLYPRKGRIKYRLAIGLRKQRQIKTLIFQGEFKISRTHRLNFYINYGDKVKRTRFIYELHKTKRGSWLLSLVDEKGKPIGLFITYRRNPFKGATYNYYATLGKRRGLEVRGGLRVEF
;
A
#
# COMPACT_ATOMS: atom_id res chain seq x y z
N MET A 1 -45.67 7.80 15.28
CA MET A 1 -44.22 7.91 14.95
C MET A 1 -44.05 7.74 13.43
N SER A 2 -43.18 8.49 12.76
CA SER A 2 -42.94 8.27 11.33
C SER A 2 -42.22 6.93 11.10
N PRO A 3 -42.67 6.10 10.14
CA PRO A 3 -42.02 4.81 9.87
C PRO A 3 -40.57 5.01 9.43
N ALA A 4 -39.70 4.08 9.81
CA ALA A 4 -38.30 4.11 9.39
C ALA A 4 -38.21 3.92 7.87
N LEU A 5 -37.28 4.66 7.23
CA LEU A 5 -37.09 4.57 5.79
C LEU A 5 -36.16 3.41 5.43
N LYS A 6 -36.53 2.68 4.38
CA LYS A 6 -35.66 1.75 3.67
C LYS A 6 -35.03 2.50 2.50
N ILE A 7 -33.72 2.50 2.44
CA ILE A 7 -32.95 3.11 1.33
C ILE A 7 -32.06 2.10 0.64
N ARG A 8 -31.79 2.27 -0.65
CA ARG A 8 -30.81 1.44 -1.36
C ARG A 8 -30.15 2.23 -2.46
N ILE A 9 -29.04 1.68 -2.95
CA ILE A 9 -28.38 2.16 -4.16
C ILE A 9 -28.70 1.15 -5.26
N ASP A 10 -29.20 1.62 -6.40
CA ASP A 10 -29.50 0.75 -7.53
C ASP A 10 -28.24 0.45 -8.36
N ARG A 11 -28.43 -0.19 -9.52
CA ARG A 11 -27.33 -0.57 -10.41
C ARG A 11 -26.63 0.64 -11.06
N ASP A 12 -27.30 1.78 -11.12
CA ASP A 12 -26.82 3.04 -11.70
C ASP A 12 -26.30 4.00 -10.62
N ASN A 13 -26.00 3.51 -9.42
CA ASN A 13 -25.58 4.32 -8.30
C ASN A 13 -26.52 5.49 -7.97
N GLN A 14 -27.83 5.28 -8.09
CA GLN A 14 -28.85 6.26 -7.70
C GLN A 14 -29.46 5.87 -6.34
N LEU A 15 -29.74 6.88 -5.52
CA LEU A 15 -30.38 6.68 -4.23
C LEU A 15 -31.87 6.42 -4.42
N ASN A 16 -32.35 5.35 -3.79
CA ASN A 16 -33.74 4.94 -3.84
C ASN A 16 -34.27 4.87 -2.40
N VAL A 17 -35.47 5.38 -2.17
CA VAL A 17 -36.13 5.41 -0.85
C VAL A 17 -37.51 4.79 -0.90
N LYS A 18 -37.93 4.19 0.20
CA LYS A 18 -39.34 3.85 0.46
C LYS A 18 -39.64 3.85 1.95
N LYS A 19 -40.92 4.00 2.29
CA LYS A 19 -41.41 3.76 3.65
C LYS A 19 -41.59 2.27 3.89
N GLU A 20 -41.66 1.91 5.17
CA GLU A 20 -42.15 0.59 5.57
C GLU A 20 -43.58 0.38 5.04
N GLY A 21 -43.85 -0.81 4.49
CA GLY A 21 -45.13 -1.13 3.85
C GLY A 21 -45.25 -0.74 2.36
N GLU A 22 -44.43 0.20 1.86
CA GLU A 22 -44.46 0.56 0.43
C GLU A 22 -43.88 -0.58 -0.44
N ARG A 23 -44.58 -0.89 -1.55
CA ARG A 23 -44.15 -1.91 -2.51
C ARG A 23 -42.94 -1.44 -3.33
N SER A 24 -43.00 -0.23 -3.87
CA SER A 24 -42.00 0.32 -4.79
C SER A 24 -41.03 1.28 -4.10
N TYR A 25 -39.82 1.40 -4.66
CA TYR A 25 -38.85 2.43 -4.29
C TYR A 25 -38.99 3.63 -5.23
N ARG A 26 -38.88 4.84 -4.67
CA ARG A 26 -38.77 6.08 -5.45
C ARG A 26 -37.32 6.51 -5.59
N LYS A 27 -36.91 6.82 -6.82
CA LYS A 27 -35.56 7.32 -7.12
C LYS A 27 -35.45 8.78 -6.70
N ILE A 28 -34.39 9.12 -5.97
CA ILE A 28 -34.05 10.49 -5.60
C ILE A 28 -32.95 10.94 -6.56
N PRO A 29 -33.14 12.00 -7.36
CA PRO A 29 -32.07 12.54 -8.19
C PRO A 29 -31.03 13.27 -7.33
N GLY A 30 -29.75 13.07 -7.62
CA GLY A 30 -28.68 13.67 -6.83
C GLY A 30 -27.31 13.04 -7.06
N SER A 31 -26.39 13.27 -6.13
CA SER A 31 -25.03 12.73 -6.20
C SER A 31 -24.41 12.48 -4.84
N PHE A 32 -23.57 11.44 -4.80
CA PHE A 32 -22.76 11.12 -3.64
C PHE A 32 -21.51 12.00 -3.53
N SER A 33 -21.00 12.13 -2.32
CA SER A 33 -19.71 12.73 -1.98
C SER A 33 -19.31 12.24 -0.58
N THR A 34 -18.05 12.45 -0.20
CA THR A 34 -17.60 12.26 1.18
C THR A 34 -17.30 13.61 1.82
N ASP A 35 -17.48 13.73 3.12
CA ASP A 35 -16.97 14.88 3.88
C ASP A 35 -15.63 14.58 4.57
N GLU A 36 -15.14 15.57 5.31
CA GLU A 36 -13.89 15.50 6.06
C GLU A 36 -13.87 14.45 7.18
N GLN A 37 -15.06 13.99 7.60
CA GLN A 37 -15.23 12.95 8.60
C GLN A 37 -15.46 11.58 7.96
N ASN A 38 -15.23 11.47 6.64
CA ASN A 38 -15.48 10.27 5.84
C ASN A 38 -16.95 9.81 5.90
N ARG A 39 -17.91 10.70 6.12
CA ARG A 39 -19.34 10.36 6.04
C ARG A 39 -19.78 10.44 4.59
N LEU A 40 -20.65 9.51 4.19
CA LEU A 40 -21.26 9.55 2.87
C LEU A 40 -22.38 10.61 2.86
N ILE A 41 -22.29 11.55 1.94
CA ILE A 41 -23.27 12.61 1.73
C ILE A 41 -23.94 12.41 0.40
N TYR A 42 -25.26 12.45 0.39
CA TYR A 42 -26.06 12.57 -0.82
C TYR A 42 -26.62 13.99 -0.93
N ARG A 43 -26.31 14.68 -2.02
CA ARG A 43 -26.88 15.97 -2.38
C ARG A 43 -27.96 15.78 -3.42
N VAL A 44 -29.20 16.05 -3.04
CA VAL A 44 -30.38 15.97 -3.91
C VAL A 44 -30.30 17.08 -4.96
N ARG A 45 -30.59 16.74 -6.22
CA ARG A 45 -30.67 17.69 -7.34
C ARG A 45 -32.12 18.09 -7.56
N GLY A 46 -32.34 19.36 -7.89
CA GLY A 46 -33.67 19.92 -8.09
C GLY A 46 -34.43 20.15 -6.79
N ASN A 47 -35.74 20.30 -6.90
CA ASN A 47 -36.61 20.56 -5.75
C ASN A 47 -37.83 19.61 -5.72
N PRO A 48 -37.61 18.29 -5.50
CA PRO A 48 -38.74 17.36 -5.35
C PRO A 48 -39.49 17.66 -4.05
N SER A 49 -40.62 18.37 -4.14
CA SER A 49 -41.46 18.74 -2.99
C SER A 49 -41.85 17.51 -2.14
N TRP A 50 -42.17 16.40 -2.81
CA TRP A 50 -42.50 15.12 -2.21
C TRP A 50 -41.42 14.57 -1.26
N LEU A 51 -40.14 14.91 -1.49
CA LEU A 51 -39.04 14.43 -0.64
C LEU A 51 -39.11 15.05 0.76
N LEU A 52 -39.47 16.33 0.83
CA LEU A 52 -39.62 17.06 2.09
C LEU A 52 -40.96 16.75 2.75
N THR A 53 -42.05 16.73 1.99
CA THR A 53 -43.40 16.55 2.53
C THR A 53 -43.68 15.09 2.92
N GLU A 54 -43.36 14.13 2.06
CA GLU A 54 -43.70 12.73 2.29
C GLU A 54 -42.64 11.99 3.11
N TYR A 55 -41.35 12.22 2.82
CA TYR A 55 -40.24 11.48 3.43
C TYR A 55 -39.49 12.28 4.52
N ARG A 56 -39.79 13.57 4.69
CA ARG A 56 -39.09 14.48 5.64
C ARG A 56 -37.57 14.46 5.46
N LEU A 57 -37.11 14.28 4.22
CA LEU A 57 -35.69 14.22 3.87
C LEU A 57 -35.20 15.58 3.39
N LYS A 58 -34.10 16.06 3.99
CA LYS A 58 -33.44 17.31 3.57
C LYS A 58 -32.71 17.11 2.24
N ARG A 59 -32.44 18.21 1.53
CA ARG A 59 -31.62 18.21 0.29
C ARG A 59 -30.20 17.66 0.49
N LYS A 60 -29.67 17.73 1.71
CA LYS A 60 -28.41 17.10 2.11
C LYS A 60 -28.73 15.95 3.06
N ILE A 61 -28.54 14.72 2.58
CA ILE A 61 -28.70 13.50 3.38
C ILE A 61 -27.30 13.04 3.79
N ILE A 62 -27.07 12.92 5.10
CA ILE A 62 -25.80 12.44 5.66
C ILE A 62 -26.05 11.02 6.16
N PHE A 63 -25.25 10.07 5.67
CA PHE A 63 -25.29 8.69 6.09
C PHE A 63 -24.18 8.41 7.10
N SER A 64 -24.59 7.88 8.25
CA SER A 64 -23.69 7.40 9.29
C SER A 64 -23.68 5.88 9.28
N GLY A 65 -22.53 5.30 9.02
CA GLY A 65 -22.35 3.86 8.93
C GLY A 65 -20.89 3.48 8.96
N GLN A 66 -20.60 2.18 8.83
CA GLN A 66 -19.25 1.63 8.75
C GLN A 66 -18.87 1.31 7.31
N TRP A 67 -17.71 1.79 6.87
CA TRP A 67 -17.15 1.44 5.58
C TRP A 67 -16.63 0.00 5.59
N ASP A 68 -16.82 -0.69 4.47
CA ASP A 68 -16.23 -1.99 4.18
C ASP A 68 -15.91 -2.09 2.68
N LEU A 69 -15.07 -3.05 2.31
CA LEU A 69 -14.74 -3.39 0.94
C LEU A 69 -15.14 -4.85 0.70
N ASP A 70 -16.02 -5.07 -0.28
CA ASP A 70 -16.48 -6.42 -0.60
C ASP A 70 -15.43 -7.23 -1.40
N SER A 71 -15.80 -8.45 -1.78
CA SER A 71 -14.93 -9.34 -2.57
C SER A 71 -14.79 -8.94 -4.04
N GLU A 72 -15.61 -8.00 -4.54
CA GLU A 72 -15.52 -7.41 -5.87
C GLU A 72 -14.91 -5.99 -5.83
N HIS A 73 -14.30 -5.62 -4.70
CA HIS A 73 -13.69 -4.31 -4.47
C HIS A 73 -14.68 -3.15 -4.60
N GLN A 74 -15.96 -3.40 -4.32
CA GLN A 74 -16.97 -2.35 -4.20
C GLN A 74 -16.96 -1.78 -2.79
N LEU A 75 -17.21 -0.47 -2.69
CA LEU A 75 -17.38 0.17 -1.38
C LEU A 75 -18.76 -0.12 -0.82
N LEU A 76 -18.78 -0.55 0.43
CA LEU A 76 -19.99 -0.78 1.21
C LEU A 76 -20.06 0.24 2.35
N LEU A 77 -21.25 0.75 2.63
CA LEU A 77 -21.53 1.47 3.87
C LEU A 77 -22.62 0.74 4.65
N LYS A 78 -22.24 0.09 5.75
CA LYS A 78 -23.18 -0.52 6.70
C LYS A 78 -23.81 0.57 7.56
N LEU A 79 -25.05 0.93 7.27
CA LEU A 79 -25.76 1.97 8.02
C LEU A 79 -26.04 1.51 9.44
N ARG A 80 -25.86 2.42 10.41
CA ARG A 80 -26.35 2.20 11.77
C ARG A 80 -27.86 2.38 11.80
N LYS A 81 -28.58 1.48 12.48
CA LYS A 81 -30.02 1.67 12.74
C LYS A 81 -30.23 3.01 13.44
N SER A 82 -31.17 3.79 12.96
CA SER A 82 -31.56 5.06 13.56
C SER A 82 -33.08 5.20 13.50
N ARG A 83 -33.63 6.23 14.16
CA ARG A 83 -35.05 6.56 14.03
C ARG A 83 -35.46 6.84 12.57
N ARG A 84 -34.52 7.24 11.71
CA ARG A 84 -34.79 7.62 10.31
C ARG A 84 -34.54 6.50 9.31
N PHE A 85 -33.51 5.68 9.52
CA PHE A 85 -33.07 4.66 8.57
C PHE A 85 -32.93 3.30 9.23
N GLN A 86 -33.39 2.26 8.52
CA GLN A 86 -33.14 0.88 8.91
C GLN A 86 -31.66 0.51 8.73
N SER A 87 -31.20 -0.49 9.48
CA SER A 87 -29.85 -1.06 9.31
C SER A 87 -29.78 -1.85 8.01
N GLN A 88 -28.82 -1.51 7.14
CA GLN A 88 -28.66 -2.13 5.82
C GLN A 88 -27.35 -1.65 5.18
N TYR A 89 -26.95 -2.30 4.10
CA TYR A 89 -25.75 -1.96 3.33
C TYR A 89 -26.11 -1.06 2.15
N LEU A 90 -25.38 0.04 1.99
CA LEU A 90 -25.35 0.81 0.76
C LEU A 90 -24.17 0.34 -0.08
N HIS A 91 -24.47 -0.29 -1.22
CA HIS A 91 -23.45 -0.77 -2.16
C HIS A 91 -23.15 0.33 -3.19
N LEU A 92 -21.95 0.89 -3.12
CA LEU A 92 -21.47 1.89 -4.07
C LEU A 92 -20.64 1.18 -5.14
N LYS A 93 -21.20 1.07 -6.34
CA LYS A 93 -20.58 0.38 -7.45
C LYS A 93 -19.59 1.28 -8.16
N GLY A 94 -18.37 0.82 -8.35
CA GLY A 94 -17.31 1.65 -8.85
C GLY A 94 -15.99 0.92 -8.94
N LYS A 95 -14.90 1.69 -9.01
CA LYS A 95 -13.53 1.15 -8.98
C LYS A 95 -12.65 2.01 -8.10
N ILE A 96 -11.62 1.40 -7.55
CA ILE A 96 -10.60 2.13 -6.83
C ILE A 96 -9.73 2.84 -7.87
N LEU A 97 -9.75 4.16 -7.83
CA LEU A 97 -9.04 5.01 -8.80
C LEU A 97 -7.58 5.19 -8.41
N LYS A 98 -7.31 5.45 -7.12
CA LYS A 98 -5.95 5.76 -6.63
C LYS A 98 -5.84 5.54 -5.13
N ALA A 99 -4.66 5.12 -4.69
CA ALA A 99 -4.24 5.15 -3.30
C ALA A 99 -3.13 6.20 -3.11
N GLY A 100 -3.31 7.11 -2.15
CA GLY A 100 -2.25 8.02 -1.66
C GLY A 100 -1.85 7.61 -0.24
N ALA A 101 -0.80 8.22 0.31
CA ALA A 101 -0.32 7.85 1.64
C ALA A 101 -1.35 8.02 2.76
N ASP A 102 -2.30 8.95 2.63
CA ASP A 102 -3.33 9.25 3.63
C ASP A 102 -4.77 9.18 3.07
N TYR A 103 -4.95 8.68 1.85
CA TYR A 103 -6.26 8.62 1.21
C TYR A 103 -6.46 7.43 0.27
N LEU A 104 -7.74 7.14 0.02
CA LEU A 104 -8.23 6.24 -1.01
C LEU A 104 -9.25 7.00 -1.88
N LEU A 105 -9.03 7.03 -3.20
CA LEU A 105 -9.99 7.55 -4.17
C LEU A 105 -10.77 6.42 -4.81
N PHE A 106 -12.09 6.55 -4.80
CA PHE A 106 -13.01 5.60 -5.38
C PHE A 106 -13.93 6.29 -6.39
N GLU A 107 -13.93 5.81 -7.62
CA GLU A 107 -14.73 6.34 -8.70
C GLU A 107 -16.08 5.62 -8.76
N ILE A 108 -17.16 6.39 -8.86
CA ILE A 108 -18.53 5.91 -9.00
C ILE A 108 -19.12 6.55 -10.26
N ASN A 109 -19.70 5.72 -11.13
CA ASN A 109 -20.40 6.19 -12.31
C ASN A 109 -21.92 6.06 -12.08
N SER A 110 -22.64 7.17 -12.24
CA SER A 110 -24.09 7.22 -12.09
C SER A 110 -24.75 7.60 -13.41
N ARG A 111 -25.75 6.84 -13.85
CA ARG A 111 -26.56 7.19 -15.04
C ARG A 111 -27.57 8.27 -14.64
N ILE A 112 -27.49 9.45 -15.26
CA ILE A 112 -28.45 10.54 -15.00
C ILE A 112 -29.65 10.41 -15.93
N ARG A 113 -29.40 10.18 -17.22
CA ARG A 113 -30.37 9.94 -18.28
C ARG A 113 -29.70 9.06 -19.35
N GLU A 114 -30.45 8.58 -20.32
CA GLU A 114 -29.92 7.76 -21.40
C GLU A 114 -28.75 8.44 -22.12
N GLY A 115 -27.63 7.73 -22.32
CA GLY A 115 -26.40 8.28 -22.89
C GLY A 115 -25.55 9.17 -21.97
N PHE A 116 -26.05 9.62 -20.81
CA PHE A 116 -25.32 10.54 -19.93
C PHE A 116 -24.91 9.89 -18.60
N LEU A 117 -23.61 9.67 -18.44
CA LEU A 117 -22.98 9.23 -17.20
C LEU A 117 -22.39 10.41 -16.45
N ARG A 118 -22.49 10.35 -15.12
CA ARG A 118 -21.78 11.23 -14.20
C ARG A 118 -20.76 10.43 -13.42
N THR A 119 -19.51 10.82 -13.56
CA THR A 119 -18.43 10.31 -12.73
C THR A 119 -18.32 11.13 -11.46
N THR A 120 -18.28 10.44 -10.32
CA THR A 120 -18.10 11.03 -8.99
C THR A 120 -16.93 10.34 -8.33
N VAL A 121 -16.01 11.12 -7.75
CA VAL A 121 -14.89 10.57 -6.97
C VAL A 121 -15.15 10.76 -5.49
N LEU A 122 -15.23 9.66 -4.75
CA LEU A 122 -15.23 9.65 -3.30
C LEU A 122 -13.78 9.64 -2.80
N LYS A 123 -13.45 10.52 -1.86
CA LYS A 123 -12.15 10.55 -1.19
C LYS A 123 -12.33 10.13 0.26
N LEU A 124 -11.80 8.96 0.63
CA LEU A 124 -11.71 8.52 2.01
C LEU A 124 -10.32 8.87 2.56
N LYS A 125 -10.26 9.58 3.67
CA LYS A 125 -9.02 9.88 4.42
C LYS A 125 -8.74 8.78 5.44
N GLY A 126 -7.49 8.44 5.65
CA GLY A 126 -7.12 7.31 6.51
C GLY A 126 -5.63 7.04 6.54
N VAL A 127 -5.26 5.86 7.03
CA VAL A 127 -3.86 5.42 7.15
C VAL A 127 -3.74 4.03 6.54
N TRP A 128 -2.69 3.83 5.75
CA TRP A 128 -2.35 2.50 5.23
C TRP A 128 -1.50 1.74 6.23
N LYS A 129 -1.88 0.48 6.44
CA LYS A 129 -1.15 -0.49 7.24
C LYS A 129 -1.26 -1.87 6.59
N ASN A 130 -0.65 -2.86 7.21
CA ASN A 130 -0.92 -4.25 6.90
C ASN A 130 -1.41 -4.98 8.15
N ASP A 131 -2.16 -6.05 7.93
CA ASP A 131 -2.58 -6.92 9.02
C ASP A 131 -1.51 -7.99 9.35
N ILE A 132 -1.83 -8.85 10.31
CA ILE A 132 -0.98 -9.97 10.74
C ILE A 132 -0.70 -11.00 9.63
N PHE A 133 -1.47 -10.98 8.55
CA PHE A 133 -1.36 -11.85 7.38
C PHE A 133 -0.66 -11.16 6.21
N ASN A 134 -0.02 -10.01 6.45
CA ASN A 134 0.65 -9.17 5.45
C ASN A 134 -0.30 -8.69 4.31
N ARG A 135 -1.62 -8.66 4.55
CA ARG A 135 -2.59 -8.05 3.61
C ARG A 135 -2.57 -6.55 3.79
N LEU A 136 -2.73 -5.80 2.69
CA LEU A 136 -2.85 -4.35 2.76
C LEU A 136 -4.20 -3.99 3.36
N ILE A 137 -4.20 -3.03 4.28
CA ILE A 137 -5.42 -2.50 4.90
C ILE A 137 -5.38 -0.98 4.89
N PHE A 138 -6.56 -0.38 4.77
CA PHE A 138 -6.75 1.06 4.90
C PHE A 138 -7.67 1.33 6.09
N GLU A 139 -7.12 1.97 7.13
CA GLU A 139 -7.88 2.42 8.28
C GLU A 139 -8.48 3.80 7.99
N VAL A 140 -9.78 3.84 7.72
CA VAL A 140 -10.52 5.07 7.48
C VAL A 140 -10.55 5.89 8.77
N LYS A 141 -10.03 7.13 8.71
CA LYS A 141 -9.92 8.02 9.87
C LYS A 141 -11.31 8.44 10.34
N ARG A 142 -11.60 8.23 11.62
CA ARG A 142 -12.84 8.68 12.29
C ARG A 142 -12.56 9.08 13.73
N LYS A 143 -13.50 9.83 14.33
CA LYS A 143 -13.37 10.34 15.70
C LYS A 143 -13.41 9.26 16.79
N THR A 144 -14.18 8.18 16.57
CA THR A 144 -14.42 7.18 17.62
C THR A 144 -13.64 5.90 17.34
N ASN A 145 -13.99 5.16 16.29
CA ASN A 145 -13.31 3.92 15.93
C ASN A 145 -12.90 3.95 14.45
N PRO A 146 -11.63 3.65 14.12
CA PRO A 146 -11.20 3.49 12.73
C PRO A 146 -11.88 2.27 12.11
N GLU A 147 -12.24 2.40 10.84
CA GLU A 147 -12.89 1.34 10.05
C GLU A 147 -11.85 0.76 9.07
N VAL A 148 -11.79 -0.55 8.92
CA VAL A 148 -10.71 -1.20 8.16
C VAL A 148 -11.22 -1.72 6.84
N LEU A 149 -10.72 -1.16 5.74
CA LEU A 149 -10.90 -1.71 4.40
C LEU A 149 -9.80 -2.74 4.13
N VAL A 150 -10.19 -3.99 3.94
CA VAL A 150 -9.23 -5.09 3.73
C VAL A 150 -9.07 -5.40 2.25
N PHE A 151 -7.84 -5.27 1.74
CA PHE A 151 -7.49 -5.58 0.36
C PHE A 151 -7.12 -7.06 0.27
N ARG A 152 -8.09 -7.88 -0.15
CA ARG A 152 -8.04 -9.35 0.04
C ARG A 152 -7.08 -10.10 -0.89
N ASN A 153 -6.81 -9.58 -2.09
CA ASN A 153 -5.85 -10.19 -3.01
C ASN A 153 -4.41 -10.09 -2.53
N ALA A 154 -3.53 -10.92 -3.10
CA ALA A 154 -2.10 -10.78 -2.92
C ALA A 154 -1.57 -9.53 -3.67
N TRP A 155 -0.49 -8.96 -3.16
CA TRP A 155 0.29 -7.91 -3.82
C TRP A 155 1.65 -8.46 -4.25
N ARG A 156 2.31 -7.77 -5.17
CA ARG A 156 3.66 -8.11 -5.66
C ARG A 156 4.56 -6.87 -5.68
N LEU A 157 5.86 -7.09 -5.91
CA LEU A 157 6.77 -5.99 -6.20
C LEU A 157 6.83 -5.71 -7.71
N THR A 158 6.87 -4.44 -8.06
CA THR A 158 7.25 -4.00 -9.41
C THR A 158 8.77 -4.13 -9.60
N SER A 159 9.24 -3.94 -10.84
CA SER A 159 10.68 -3.80 -11.15
C SER A 159 11.35 -2.69 -10.32
N ASN A 160 10.66 -1.58 -10.11
CA ASN A 160 11.12 -0.44 -9.30
C ASN A 160 10.92 -0.63 -7.78
N HIS A 161 10.76 -1.87 -7.31
CA HIS A 161 10.57 -2.20 -5.89
C HIS A 161 9.37 -1.51 -5.20
N GLN A 162 8.33 -1.15 -5.96
CA GLN A 162 7.08 -0.59 -5.43
C GLN A 162 6.08 -1.72 -5.15
N ILE A 163 5.12 -1.49 -4.25
CA ILE A 163 4.06 -2.46 -3.98
C ILE A 163 2.95 -2.28 -5.02
N GLU A 164 2.65 -3.34 -5.76
CA GLU A 164 1.54 -3.37 -6.71
C GLU A 164 0.46 -4.34 -6.20
N TYR A 165 -0.73 -3.79 -5.96
CA TYR A 165 -1.93 -4.54 -5.65
C TYR A 165 -2.77 -4.71 -6.90
N ILE A 166 -3.05 -5.96 -7.30
CA ILE A 166 -3.83 -6.26 -8.50
C ILE A 166 -5.18 -6.84 -8.11
N TYR A 167 -6.23 -6.33 -8.72
CA TYR A 167 -7.58 -6.86 -8.54
C TYR A 167 -8.37 -6.87 -9.84
N GLN A 168 -9.39 -7.72 -9.89
CA GLN A 168 -10.26 -7.88 -11.03
C GLN A 168 -11.69 -8.02 -10.50
N GLN A 169 -12.58 -7.20 -11.03
CA GLN A 169 -14.00 -7.28 -10.68
C GLN A 169 -14.63 -8.37 -11.54
N LYS A 170 -15.42 -9.25 -10.94
CA LYS A 170 -16.03 -10.37 -11.67
C LYS A 170 -16.98 -9.88 -12.77
N SER A 171 -17.69 -8.78 -12.50
CA SER A 171 -18.65 -8.16 -13.40
C SER A 171 -18.02 -7.59 -14.69
N THR A 172 -16.87 -6.93 -14.60
CA THR A 172 -16.21 -6.31 -15.76
C THR A 172 -15.09 -7.17 -16.36
N LYS A 173 -14.54 -8.10 -15.57
CA LYS A 173 -13.31 -8.86 -15.86
C LYS A 173 -12.08 -7.99 -16.16
N ILE A 174 -12.14 -6.68 -15.94
CA ILE A 174 -11.01 -5.77 -16.16
C ILE A 174 -10.03 -5.90 -14.99
N LYS A 175 -8.76 -6.15 -15.31
CA LYS A 175 -7.67 -6.11 -14.32
C LYS A 175 -7.32 -4.66 -14.02
N ASN A 176 -7.34 -4.31 -12.75
CA ASN A 176 -6.95 -3.01 -12.22
C ASN A 176 -5.73 -3.20 -11.32
N SER A 177 -4.88 -2.18 -11.23
CA SER A 177 -3.73 -2.17 -10.31
C SER A 177 -3.68 -0.89 -9.50
N LEU A 178 -3.20 -1.01 -8.27
CA LEU A 178 -2.87 0.10 -7.38
C LEU A 178 -1.38 0.01 -7.07
N ILE A 179 -0.63 1.04 -7.47
CA ILE A 179 0.80 1.15 -7.17
C ILE A 179 0.94 2.07 -5.97
N PHE A 180 1.43 1.51 -4.87
CA PHE A 180 1.87 2.27 -3.72
C PHE A 180 3.30 2.69 -3.97
N LYS A 181 3.54 3.99 -4.05
CA LYS A 181 4.89 4.55 -4.16
C LYS A 181 5.48 4.72 -2.76
N GLY A 182 6.78 4.47 -2.61
CA GLY A 182 7.42 4.43 -1.32
C GLY A 182 8.85 3.90 -1.37
N PHE A 183 9.36 3.51 -0.21
CA PHE A 183 10.68 2.91 -0.07
C PHE A 183 10.75 1.88 1.05
N TRP A 184 11.59 0.87 0.86
CA TRP A 184 11.86 -0.16 1.84
C TRP A 184 12.95 0.27 2.82
N LYS A 185 12.72 -0.03 4.10
CA LYS A 185 13.72 -0.01 5.16
C LYS A 185 13.94 -1.46 5.62
N LEU A 186 15.19 -1.93 5.48
CA LEU A 186 15.59 -3.29 5.85
C LEU A 186 16.06 -3.26 7.31
N THR A 187 15.22 -3.74 8.24
CA THR A 187 15.41 -3.51 9.69
C THR A 187 15.73 -4.76 10.51
N GLY A 188 15.80 -5.95 9.91
CA GLY A 188 16.05 -7.18 10.66
C GLY A 188 15.92 -8.46 9.83
N GLN A 189 16.12 -9.60 10.49
CA GLN A 189 15.98 -10.93 9.90
C GLN A 189 14.52 -11.33 9.66
N ASP A 190 13.59 -10.77 10.43
CA ASP A 190 12.18 -11.21 10.50
C ASP A 190 11.19 -10.09 10.11
N LYS A 191 11.71 -8.90 9.77
CA LYS A 191 10.90 -7.69 9.58
C LYS A 191 11.39 -6.83 8.42
N LEU A 192 10.43 -6.43 7.59
CA LEU A 192 10.58 -5.41 6.56
C LEU A 192 9.61 -4.27 6.82
N ILE A 193 10.05 -3.05 6.54
CA ILE A 193 9.23 -1.85 6.67
C ILE A 193 9.16 -1.16 5.32
N TYR A 194 7.96 -0.80 4.88
CA TYR A 194 7.75 -0.02 3.66
C TYR A 194 7.07 1.30 4.01
N HIS A 195 7.75 2.40 3.75
CA HIS A 195 7.23 3.75 3.97
C HIS A 195 6.55 4.24 2.71
N LEU A 196 5.28 4.65 2.81
CA LEU A 196 4.59 5.27 1.68
C LEU A 196 5.10 6.69 1.46
N GLU A 197 5.21 7.06 0.20
CA GLU A 197 5.60 8.40 -0.19
C GLU A 197 4.45 9.39 -0.03
N GLY A 198 4.74 10.58 0.52
CA GLY A 198 3.76 11.65 0.68
C GLY A 198 2.93 11.56 1.96
N GLY A 199 3.35 10.77 2.95
CA GLY A 199 2.70 10.73 4.27
C GLY A 199 3.38 9.81 5.27
N GLU A 200 2.72 9.55 6.39
CA GLU A 200 3.25 8.78 7.52
C GLU A 200 2.84 7.30 7.52
N SER A 201 2.05 6.87 6.52
CA SER A 201 1.61 5.48 6.44
C SER A 201 2.78 4.54 6.18
N VAL A 202 2.75 3.39 6.84
CA VAL A 202 3.82 2.40 6.81
C VAL A 202 3.24 0.99 6.82
N PHE A 203 3.81 0.11 6.00
CA PHE A 203 3.58 -1.33 6.09
C PHE A 203 4.73 -2.01 6.85
N TYR A 204 4.39 -2.75 7.91
CA TYR A 204 5.27 -3.57 8.72
C TYR A 204 5.09 -5.06 8.39
N PHE A 205 5.89 -5.56 7.46
CA PHE A 205 5.79 -6.95 7.03
C PHE A 205 6.59 -7.89 7.92
N LYS A 206 5.97 -8.99 8.32
CA LYS A 206 6.67 -10.16 8.91
C LYS A 206 7.27 -10.98 7.77
N ALA A 207 8.59 -11.02 7.68
CA ALA A 207 9.32 -11.60 6.55
C ALA A 207 10.64 -12.21 7.03
N GLY A 208 10.91 -13.48 6.70
CA GLY A 208 12.18 -14.13 7.02
C GLY A 208 13.26 -13.84 5.98
N LEU A 209 14.44 -13.45 6.41
CA LEU A 209 15.60 -13.26 5.56
C LEU A 209 16.04 -14.62 4.99
N GLU A 210 16.16 -14.70 3.68
CA GLU A 210 16.56 -15.93 2.98
C GLU A 210 18.04 -15.88 2.56
N SER A 211 18.58 -14.68 2.32
CA SER A 211 20.00 -14.49 1.98
C SER A 211 20.83 -14.37 3.26
N LEU A 212 21.29 -15.49 3.81
CA LEU A 212 22.16 -15.48 5.00
C LEU A 212 23.56 -14.94 4.66
N SER A 213 24.14 -15.36 3.53
CA SER A 213 25.44 -14.87 3.07
C SER A 213 25.30 -13.92 1.88
N LEU A 214 25.84 -12.71 2.02
CA LEU A 214 25.96 -11.78 0.91
C LEU A 214 27.31 -12.01 0.23
N TYR A 215 27.28 -12.60 -0.98
CA TYR A 215 28.39 -12.42 -1.91
C TYR A 215 28.28 -11.02 -2.52
N PRO A 216 29.25 -10.11 -2.29
CA PRO A 216 29.14 -8.70 -2.71
C PRO A 216 28.85 -8.52 -4.20
N ARG A 217 29.28 -9.47 -5.05
CA ARG A 217 29.10 -9.43 -6.51
C ARG A 217 27.66 -9.60 -7.02
N LYS A 218 26.70 -10.06 -6.19
CA LYS A 218 25.31 -10.29 -6.66
C LYS A 218 24.33 -9.15 -6.37
N GLY A 219 24.69 -8.18 -5.53
CA GLY A 219 23.87 -6.97 -5.29
C GLY A 219 22.41 -7.24 -4.90
N ARG A 220 22.13 -8.38 -4.25
CA ARG A 220 20.77 -8.88 -4.00
C ARG A 220 20.58 -9.23 -2.53
N ILE A 221 19.48 -8.77 -1.96
CA ILE A 221 19.01 -9.19 -0.64
C ILE A 221 17.63 -9.83 -0.84
N LYS A 222 17.47 -11.07 -0.39
CA LYS A 222 16.19 -11.81 -0.53
C LYS A 222 15.50 -11.99 0.83
N TYR A 223 14.21 -11.71 0.84
CA TYR A 223 13.31 -11.98 1.97
C TYR A 223 12.17 -12.87 1.51
N ARG A 224 11.77 -13.81 2.35
CA ARG A 224 10.60 -14.67 2.15
C ARG A 224 9.50 -14.24 3.11
N LEU A 225 8.33 -13.92 2.58
CA LEU A 225 7.14 -13.65 3.39
C LEU A 225 5.94 -14.42 2.88
N ALA A 226 5.01 -14.66 3.78
CA ALA A 226 3.77 -15.37 3.48
C ALA A 226 2.60 -14.39 3.57
N ILE A 227 1.89 -14.20 2.45
CA ILE A 227 0.84 -13.20 2.24
C ILE A 227 -0.52 -13.90 2.11
N GLY A 228 -1.54 -13.41 2.81
CA GLY A 228 -2.92 -13.90 2.70
C GLY A 228 -3.37 -14.78 3.88
N LEU A 229 -4.65 -15.18 3.85
CA LEU A 229 -5.29 -15.95 4.91
C LEU A 229 -4.61 -17.31 5.13
N ARG A 230 -4.65 -17.84 6.36
CA ARG A 230 -3.95 -19.09 6.74
C ARG A 230 -4.15 -20.25 5.75
N LYS A 231 -5.35 -20.42 5.20
CA LYS A 231 -5.69 -21.48 4.23
C LYS A 231 -5.33 -21.18 2.77
N GLN A 232 -5.05 -19.92 2.42
CA GLN A 232 -4.74 -19.45 1.06
C GLN A 232 -3.42 -18.67 1.01
N ARG A 233 -2.51 -18.99 1.93
CA ARG A 233 -1.30 -18.20 2.15
C ARG A 233 -0.32 -18.44 1.01
N GLN A 234 0.05 -17.40 0.30
CA GLN A 234 1.06 -17.47 -0.75
C GLN A 234 2.41 -17.09 -0.18
N ILE A 235 3.39 -17.99 -0.29
CA ILE A 235 4.78 -17.67 0.01
C ILE A 235 5.36 -16.91 -1.19
N LYS A 236 5.95 -15.75 -0.93
CA LYS A 236 6.61 -14.91 -1.93
C LYS A 236 8.03 -14.60 -1.46
N THR A 237 8.97 -14.64 -2.40
CA THR A 237 10.33 -14.13 -2.18
C THR A 237 10.44 -12.74 -2.79
N LEU A 238 10.71 -11.75 -1.95
CA LEU A 238 11.06 -10.39 -2.36
C LEU A 238 12.56 -10.33 -2.61
N ILE A 239 12.95 -9.79 -3.77
CA ILE A 239 14.34 -9.62 -4.15
C ILE A 239 14.60 -8.12 -4.30
N PHE A 240 15.42 -7.59 -3.40
CA PHE A 240 15.91 -6.20 -3.49
C PHE A 240 17.22 -6.19 -4.24
N GLN A 241 17.25 -5.52 -5.38
CA GLN A 241 18.44 -5.34 -6.19
C GLN A 241 19.04 -3.98 -5.91
N GLY A 242 20.36 -3.92 -5.78
CA GLY A 242 21.05 -2.70 -5.42
C GLY A 242 22.55 -2.83 -5.37
N GLU A 243 23.20 -1.73 -4.99
CA GLU A 243 24.65 -1.62 -4.94
C GLU A 243 25.14 -1.51 -3.51
N PHE A 244 26.15 -2.30 -3.16
CA PHE A 244 26.88 -2.14 -1.91
C PHE A 244 28.03 -1.15 -2.09
N LYS A 245 28.12 -0.13 -1.22
CA LYS A 245 29.26 0.80 -1.16
C LYS A 245 29.69 1.02 0.29
N ILE A 246 31.00 1.04 0.51
CA ILE A 246 31.58 1.35 1.81
C ILE A 246 31.82 2.87 1.89
N SER A 247 31.40 3.52 2.98
CA SER A 247 31.65 4.96 3.18
C SER A 247 33.06 5.21 3.71
N ARG A 248 33.49 6.49 3.66
CA ARG A 248 34.74 6.96 4.27
C ARG A 248 34.82 6.72 5.78
N THR A 249 33.67 6.66 6.45
CA THR A 249 33.54 6.36 7.88
C THR A 249 33.36 4.86 8.14
N HIS A 250 33.81 4.01 7.22
CA HIS A 250 33.75 2.55 7.34
C HIS A 250 32.33 2.02 7.63
N ARG A 251 31.29 2.58 7.00
CA ARG A 251 29.93 2.04 7.06
C ARG A 251 29.56 1.36 5.75
N LEU A 252 28.87 0.23 5.81
CA LEU A 252 28.36 -0.42 4.62
C LEU A 252 27.00 0.16 4.25
N ASN A 253 26.84 0.58 3.00
CA ASN A 253 25.60 1.16 2.50
C ASN A 253 25.06 0.31 1.35
N PHE A 254 23.75 0.07 1.35
CA PHE A 254 23.06 -0.59 0.25
C PHE A 254 22.10 0.40 -0.42
N TYR A 255 22.31 0.62 -1.71
CA TYR A 255 21.55 1.58 -2.51
C TYR A 255 20.55 0.85 -3.38
N ILE A 256 19.27 1.14 -3.21
CA ILE A 256 18.17 0.60 -4.02
C ILE A 256 17.66 1.70 -4.94
N ASN A 257 17.58 1.41 -6.24
CA ASN A 257 17.00 2.30 -7.23
C ASN A 257 15.49 2.05 -7.34
N TYR A 258 14.69 3.11 -7.24
CA TYR A 258 13.23 3.08 -7.34
C TYR A 258 12.73 3.72 -8.66
N GLY A 259 13.62 3.90 -9.64
CA GLY A 259 13.36 4.53 -10.94
C GLY A 259 13.82 5.98 -10.96
N ASP A 260 13.04 6.86 -10.34
CA ASP A 260 13.29 8.31 -10.26
C ASP A 260 14.19 8.71 -9.07
N LYS A 261 14.38 7.80 -8.12
CA LYS A 261 15.13 8.05 -6.89
C LYS A 261 15.94 6.85 -6.45
N VAL A 262 17.07 7.12 -5.80
CA VAL A 262 17.88 6.10 -5.12
C VAL A 262 17.75 6.30 -3.62
N LYS A 263 17.40 5.25 -2.88
CA LYS A 263 17.40 5.28 -1.41
C LYS A 263 18.49 4.39 -0.86
N ARG A 264 19.12 4.89 0.21
CA ARG A 264 20.22 4.24 0.91
C ARG A 264 19.72 3.60 2.20
N THR A 265 20.01 2.32 2.38
CA THR A 265 19.99 1.65 3.68
C THR A 265 21.41 1.64 4.24
N ARG A 266 21.58 2.12 5.46
CA ARG A 266 22.88 2.11 6.16
C ARG A 266 22.96 0.89 7.07
N PHE A 267 24.11 0.25 7.06
CA PHE A 267 24.47 -0.83 7.96
C PHE A 267 25.73 -0.45 8.72
N ILE A 268 25.73 -0.73 10.01
CA ILE A 268 26.94 -0.84 10.81
C ILE A 268 27.37 -2.33 10.74
N TYR A 269 28.64 -2.63 11.04
CA TYR A 269 29.09 -4.02 11.07
C TYR A 269 29.96 -4.30 12.28
N GLU A 270 29.93 -5.55 12.73
CA GLU A 270 30.86 -6.12 13.69
C GLU A 270 31.80 -7.08 12.96
N LEU A 271 33.10 -6.99 13.28
CA LEU A 271 34.13 -7.79 12.65
C LEU A 271 34.51 -8.97 13.55
N HIS A 272 34.31 -10.18 13.04
CA HIS A 272 34.61 -11.42 13.76
C HIS A 272 35.63 -12.24 12.97
N LYS A 273 36.68 -12.74 13.64
CA LYS A 273 37.61 -13.71 13.02
C LYS A 273 37.06 -15.12 13.24
N THR A 274 36.92 -15.90 12.18
CA THR A 274 36.41 -17.27 12.28
C THR A 274 37.52 -18.25 12.68
N LYS A 275 37.13 -19.43 13.19
CA LYS A 275 38.04 -20.54 13.51
C LYS A 275 38.89 -20.99 12.31
N ARG A 276 38.46 -20.70 11.08
CA ARG A 276 39.15 -21.03 9.81
C ARG A 276 40.02 -19.89 9.28
N GLY A 277 40.26 -18.85 10.08
CA GLY A 277 41.10 -17.70 9.71
C GLY A 277 40.45 -16.68 8.76
N SER A 278 39.20 -16.91 8.34
CA SER A 278 38.42 -15.93 7.56
C SER A 278 37.83 -14.83 8.46
N TRP A 279 37.39 -13.73 7.85
CA TRP A 279 36.79 -12.61 8.56
C TRP A 279 35.31 -12.48 8.18
N LEU A 280 34.45 -12.34 9.19
CA LEU A 280 33.00 -12.23 9.06
C LEU A 280 32.57 -10.84 9.50
N LEU A 281 31.91 -10.10 8.62
CA LEU A 281 31.28 -8.82 8.94
C LEU A 281 29.79 -9.07 9.16
N SER A 282 29.36 -9.07 10.42
CA SER A 282 27.95 -9.18 10.80
C SER A 282 27.29 -7.81 10.69
N LEU A 283 26.23 -7.67 9.90
CA LEU A 283 25.55 -6.39 9.72
C LEU A 283 24.53 -6.16 10.82
N VAL A 284 24.58 -4.96 11.40
CA VAL A 284 23.66 -4.45 12.42
C VAL A 284 22.99 -3.16 11.93
N ASP A 285 21.81 -2.86 12.46
CA ASP A 285 21.10 -1.62 12.16
C ASP A 285 21.72 -0.40 12.89
N GLU A 286 21.15 0.79 12.69
CA GLU A 286 21.62 2.03 13.33
C GLU A 286 21.48 2.00 14.87
N LYS A 287 20.72 1.05 15.44
CA LYS A 287 20.58 0.82 16.88
C LYS A 287 21.45 -0.33 17.38
N GLY A 288 22.32 -0.90 16.53
CA GLY A 288 23.18 -2.04 16.87
C GLY A 288 22.45 -3.39 16.86
N LYS A 289 21.20 -3.47 16.40
CA LYS A 289 20.46 -4.74 16.35
C LYS A 289 20.92 -5.57 15.14
N PRO A 290 21.24 -6.87 15.31
CA PRO A 290 21.62 -7.74 14.20
C PRO A 290 20.54 -7.84 13.11
N ILE A 291 20.96 -7.67 11.87
CA ILE A 291 20.11 -7.82 10.68
C ILE A 291 20.18 -9.26 10.14
N GLY A 292 21.17 -10.05 10.60
CA GLY A 292 21.42 -11.43 10.17
C GLY A 292 21.96 -11.59 8.77
N LEU A 293 22.42 -10.49 8.19
CA LEU A 293 23.24 -10.49 7.00
C LEU A 293 24.70 -10.53 7.44
N PHE A 294 25.50 -11.34 6.77
CA PHE A 294 26.94 -11.33 6.95
C PHE A 294 27.68 -11.33 5.63
N ILE A 295 28.85 -10.70 5.64
CA ILE A 295 29.81 -10.73 4.53
C ILE A 295 31.05 -11.48 4.99
N THR A 296 31.43 -12.51 4.25
CA THR A 296 32.63 -13.32 4.55
C THR A 296 33.77 -12.91 3.63
N TYR A 297 34.92 -12.57 4.21
CA TYR A 297 36.17 -12.30 3.51
C TYR A 297 37.20 -13.39 3.81
N ARG A 298 37.92 -13.85 2.78
CA ARG A 298 38.99 -14.85 2.92
C ARG A 298 40.25 -14.27 3.58
N ARG A 299 40.52 -12.97 3.40
CA ARG A 299 41.63 -12.23 4.01
C ARG A 299 41.05 -11.12 4.88
N ASN A 300 41.83 -10.57 5.81
CA ASN A 300 41.39 -9.39 6.57
C ASN A 300 41.12 -8.26 5.56
N PRO A 301 39.86 -7.79 5.41
CA PRO A 301 39.54 -6.75 4.44
C PRO A 301 40.18 -5.40 4.78
N PHE A 302 40.81 -5.28 5.96
CA PHE A 302 41.44 -4.07 6.48
C PHE A 302 42.97 -4.19 6.62
N LYS A 303 43.59 -5.34 6.31
CA LYS A 303 45.05 -5.52 6.39
C LYS A 303 45.69 -5.21 5.03
N GLY A 304 46.50 -4.14 4.96
CA GLY A 304 47.18 -3.70 3.73
C GLY A 304 46.39 -2.71 2.85
N ALA A 305 45.28 -2.15 3.34
CA ALA A 305 44.54 -1.12 2.61
C ALA A 305 45.23 0.25 2.76
N THR A 306 46.25 0.53 1.94
CA THR A 306 46.40 1.88 1.39
C THR A 306 45.15 2.13 0.55
N TYR A 307 44.20 2.89 1.10
CA TYR A 307 42.99 3.29 0.40
C TYR A 307 43.38 4.20 -0.77
N ASN A 308 43.71 3.65 -1.94
CA ASN A 308 43.77 4.43 -3.16
C ASN A 308 42.35 4.87 -3.52
N TYR A 309 42.01 6.07 -3.05
CA TYR A 309 40.87 6.85 -3.50
C TYR A 309 40.99 7.07 -5.00
N TYR A 310 40.16 6.41 -5.81
CA TYR A 310 39.95 6.87 -7.19
C TYR A 310 38.59 7.56 -7.26
N ALA A 311 38.66 8.88 -7.12
CA ALA A 311 37.73 9.82 -7.73
C ALA A 311 38.54 11.06 -8.15
N THR A 312 39.38 10.91 -9.18
CA THR A 312 39.90 12.05 -9.93
C THR A 312 38.88 12.43 -11.01
N LEU A 313 38.18 13.55 -10.78
CA LEU A 313 37.51 14.29 -11.84
C LEU A 313 38.60 15.05 -12.61
N GLY A 314 38.89 14.62 -13.84
CA GLY A 314 39.86 15.29 -14.71
C GLY A 314 39.70 14.86 -16.15
N LYS A 315 39.21 15.76 -17.00
CA LYS A 315 39.12 15.60 -18.46
C LYS A 315 40.47 15.14 -19.05
N ARG A 316 40.50 14.01 -19.78
CA ARG A 316 41.06 13.88 -21.14
C ARG A 316 40.97 12.43 -21.66
N ARG A 317 40.99 12.34 -22.99
CA ARG A 317 40.61 11.24 -23.90
C ARG A 317 41.29 9.89 -23.62
N GLY A 318 40.50 8.84 -23.83
CA GLY A 318 40.92 7.52 -24.32
C GLY A 318 41.81 6.71 -23.39
N LEU A 319 41.23 5.76 -22.63
CA LEU A 319 41.88 4.49 -22.27
C LEU A 319 40.85 3.55 -21.63
N GLU A 320 40.67 2.41 -22.30
CA GLU A 320 39.93 1.24 -21.81
C GLU A 320 40.83 0.52 -20.77
N VAL A 321 40.31 0.21 -19.58
CA VAL A 321 41.04 -0.59 -18.57
C VAL A 321 40.24 -1.85 -18.26
N ARG A 322 40.70 -2.95 -18.87
CA ARG A 322 40.32 -4.33 -18.51
C ARG A 322 40.98 -4.68 -17.17
N GLY A 323 40.18 -5.21 -16.25
CA GLY A 323 40.63 -5.60 -14.91
C GLY A 323 41.77 -6.62 -14.97
N GLY A 324 42.92 -6.24 -14.41
CA GLY A 324 44.10 -7.09 -14.30
C GLY A 324 43.91 -8.23 -13.31
N LEU A 325 44.00 -9.45 -13.82
CA LEU A 325 44.52 -10.62 -13.11
C LEU A 325 45.81 -10.98 -13.86
N ARG A 326 46.95 -10.91 -13.17
CA ARG A 326 48.22 -11.48 -13.63
C ARG A 326 48.32 -12.87 -13.00
N VAL A 327 48.41 -13.90 -13.84
CA VAL A 327 48.72 -15.28 -13.45
C VAL A 327 50.13 -15.53 -13.93
N GLU A 328 51.00 -16.01 -13.04
CA GLU A 328 52.24 -16.72 -13.40
C GLU A 328 52.29 -18.02 -12.58
N PHE A 329 52.91 -19.03 -13.19
CA PHE A 329 52.65 -20.48 -13.09
C PHE A 329 52.77 -21.13 -11.71
#